data_AF-A0A941SSI4-F1
#
_entry.id   AF-A0A941SSI4-F1
#
_cell.length_a   1.000
_cell.length_b   1.000
_cell.length_c   1.000
_cell.angle_alpha   90.00
_cell.angle_beta   90.00
_cell.angle_gamma   90.00
#
_symmetry.space_group_name_H-M   'P 1'
#
loop_
_entity.id
_entity.type
_entity.pdbx_description
1 polymer ?
#
loop_
_entity_poly.entity_id
_entity_poly.type
_entity_poly.pdbx_seq_one_letter_code
_entity_poly.pdbx_strand_id
1 'polypeptide(L)' 'QSDNNEARGGLIFPGDLDPNFWDFLHFGLVIGVANQTADVQISSKAIRNIVTVHGIIAFVFNTVILALAINFAASMI' A
#
# COMPACT_ATOMS: atom_id res chain seq x y z
N GLN A 1 -7.43 -6.54 36.38
CA GLN A 1 -8.59 -7.10 35.65
C GLN A 1 -9.09 -6.02 34.70
N SER A 2 -9.19 -6.36 33.41
CA SER A 2 -9.80 -5.64 32.28
C SER A 2 -9.36 -4.20 31.98
N ASP A 3 -8.43 -4.05 31.04
CA ASP A 3 -8.77 -3.25 29.86
C ASP A 3 -8.24 -3.94 28.60
N ASN A 4 -9.15 -4.64 27.92
CA ASN A 4 -8.93 -5.28 26.63
C ASN A 4 -8.99 -4.20 25.54
N ASN A 5 -8.10 -3.22 25.57
CA ASN A 5 -7.92 -2.35 24.41
C ASN A 5 -6.96 -3.03 23.46
N GLU A 6 -7.39 -4.18 22.92
CA GLU A 6 -6.88 -4.67 21.64
C GLU A 6 -7.25 -3.61 20.62
N ALA A 7 -6.44 -2.56 20.52
CA ALA A 7 -6.46 -1.67 19.38
C ALA A 7 -6.46 -2.60 18.16
N ARG A 8 -7.58 -2.62 17.42
CA ARG A 8 -7.80 -3.50 16.26
C ARG A 8 -6.93 -3.04 15.08
N GLY A 9 -5.73 -2.55 15.37
CA GLY A 9 -4.77 -1.91 14.47
C GLY A 9 -3.88 -2.94 13.82
N GLY A 10 -4.23 -3.32 12.59
CA GLY A 10 -3.38 -4.16 11.75
C GLY A 10 -2.25 -3.40 11.03
N LEU A 11 -2.21 -2.07 11.17
CA LEU A 11 -1.17 -1.16 10.67
C LEU A 11 -0.65 -0.33 11.84
N ILE A 12 0.66 -0.14 11.88
CA ILE A 12 1.37 0.69 12.86
C ILE A 12 1.90 1.89 12.09
N PHE A 13 1.42 3.07 12.45
CA PHE A 13 1.85 4.35 11.91
C PHE A 13 2.90 4.98 12.84
N PRO A 14 4.04 5.45 12.33
CA PRO A 14 5.12 5.98 13.14
C PRO A 14 4.76 7.38 13.65
N GLY A 15 4.84 7.59 14.96
CA GLY A 15 4.73 8.91 15.57
C GLY A 15 3.32 9.42 15.88
N ASP A 16 2.26 8.69 15.54
CA ASP A 16 0.88 9.10 15.83
C ASP A 16 0.12 8.04 16.65
N LEU A 17 -0.60 8.50 17.67
CA LEU A 17 -1.42 7.69 18.56
C LEU A 17 -2.84 7.48 18.00
N ASP A 18 -3.30 8.38 17.11
CA ASP A 18 -4.61 8.32 16.45
C ASP A 18 -4.44 8.48 14.92
N PRO A 19 -4.20 7.37 14.17
CA PRO A 19 -4.01 7.44 12.73
C PRO A 19 -5.26 7.96 12.03
N ASN A 20 -5.06 8.96 11.16
CA ASN A 20 -6.14 9.60 10.43
C ASN A 20 -6.40 8.90 9.08
N PHE A 21 -7.53 9.21 8.45
CA PHE A 21 -7.86 8.70 7.12
C PHE A 21 -6.77 9.02 6.08
N TRP A 22 -6.11 10.18 6.22
CA TRP A 22 -5.03 10.61 5.35
C TRP A 22 -3.79 9.71 5.44
N ASP A 23 -3.49 9.14 6.60
CA ASP A 23 -2.37 8.21 6.76
C ASP A 23 -2.64 6.88 6.07
N PHE A 24 -3.90 6.42 6.15
CA PHE A 24 -4.34 5.22 5.44
C PHE A 24 -4.38 5.43 3.92
N LEU A 25 -4.81 6.62 3.47
CA LEU A 25 -4.78 6.99 2.05
C LEU A 25 -3.34 7.09 1.54
N HIS A 26 -2.43 7.72 2.30
CA HIS A 26 -1.00 7.77 1.98
C HIS A 26 -0.43 6.36 1.84
N PHE A 27 -0.69 5.49 2.81
CA PHE A 27 -0.28 4.08 2.76
C PHE A 27 -0.78 3.37 1.50
N GLY A 28 -2.07 3.48 1.17
CA GLY A 28 -2.65 2.86 -0.03
C GLY A 28 -2.07 3.41 -1.34
N LEU A 29 -1.88 4.73 -1.44
CA LEU A 29 -1.33 5.38 -2.63
C LEU A 29 0.11 4.95 -2.89
N VAL A 30 0.95 4.88 -1.86
CA VAL A 30 2.35 4.47 -2.00
C VAL A 30 2.45 3.03 -2.53
N ILE A 31 1.59 2.11 -2.06
CA ILE A 31 1.50 0.76 -2.62
C ILE A 31 1.05 0.79 -4.09
N GLY A 32 0.07 1.65 -4.43
CA GLY A 32 -0.43 1.81 -5.80
C GLY A 32 0.62 2.30 -6.80
N VAL A 33 1.52 3.18 -6.37
CA VAL A 33 2.68 3.65 -7.14
C VAL A 33 3.79 2.58 -7.23
N ALA A 34 3.61 1.42 -6.56
CA ALA A 34 4.61 0.37 -6.40
C ALA A 34 5.91 0.88 -5.74
N ASN A 35 5.79 1.87 -4.85
CA ASN A 35 6.90 2.38 -4.07
C ASN A 35 6.92 1.69 -2.69
N GLN A 36 8.11 1.44 -2.14
CA GLN A 36 8.23 0.78 -0.84
C GLN A 36 7.80 1.74 0.28
N THR A 37 6.73 1.43 1.00
CA THR A 37 6.35 2.13 2.24
C THR A 37 7.37 1.80 3.33
N ALA A 38 8.34 2.69 3.55
CA ALA A 38 9.29 2.57 4.67
C ALA A 38 8.66 2.94 6.02
N ASP A 39 7.60 3.76 6.01
CA ASP A 39 7.10 4.39 7.22
C ASP A 39 6.05 3.55 7.96
N VAL A 40 5.21 2.76 7.28
CA VAL A 40 4.07 2.05 7.91
C VAL A 40 4.35 0.56 8.05
N GLN A 41 4.31 0.03 9.28
CA GLN A 41 4.51 -1.40 9.53
C GLN A 41 3.18 -2.17 9.59
N ILE A 42 3.14 -3.36 9.00
CA ILE A 42 1.94 -4.22 9.00
C ILE A 42 2.04 -5.21 10.17
N SER A 43 1.17 -5.04 11.17
CA SER A 43 1.14 -5.88 12.39
C SER A 43 0.26 -7.13 12.23
N SER A 44 -0.82 -7.04 11.44
CA SER A 44 -1.79 -8.14 11.29
C SER A 44 -1.57 -8.98 10.03
N LYS A 45 -1.65 -10.31 10.18
CA LYS A 45 -1.58 -11.27 9.07
C LYS A 45 -2.72 -11.07 8.06
N ALA A 46 -3.92 -10.70 8.52
CA ALA A 46 -5.05 -10.46 7.63
C ALA A 46 -4.81 -9.23 6.73
N ILE A 47 -4.30 -8.14 7.30
CA ILE A 47 -3.94 -6.93 6.55
C ILE A 47 -2.77 -7.22 5.59
N ARG A 48 -1.80 -8.05 6.00
CA ARG A 48 -0.68 -8.43 5.12
C ARG A 48 -1.16 -9.09 3.83
N ASN A 49 -2.13 -10.00 3.90
CA ASN A 49 -2.68 -10.63 2.69
C ASN A 49 -3.36 -9.61 1.77
N ILE A 50 -4.12 -8.67 2.33
CA ILE A 50 -4.79 -7.60 1.57
C ILE A 50 -3.76 -6.71 0.87
N VAL A 51 -2.73 -6.28 1.61
CA VAL A 51 -1.62 -5.47 1.06
C VAL A 51 -0.87 -6.20 -0.04
N THR A 52 -0.63 -7.51 0.12
CA THR A 52 0.00 -8.32 -0.92
C THR A 52 -0.84 -8.36 -2.20
N VAL A 53 -2.16 -8.58 -2.10
CA VAL A 53 -3.06 -8.55 -3.26
C VAL A 53 -3.07 -7.16 -3.91
N HIS A 54 -3.15 -6.09 -3.12
CA HIS A 54 -3.11 -4.72 -3.63
C HIS A 54 -1.79 -4.42 -4.37
N GLY A 55 -0.66 -4.84 -3.80
CA GLY A 55 0.67 -4.70 -4.42
C GLY A 55 0.81 -5.48 -5.73
N ILE A 56 0.25 -6.69 -5.81
CA ILE A 56 0.22 -7.47 -7.07
C ILE A 56 -0.59 -6.73 -8.15
N ILE A 57 -1.76 -6.20 -7.80
CA ILE A 57 -2.60 -5.43 -8.72
C ILE A 57 -1.86 -4.18 -9.20
N ALA A 58 -1.24 -3.43 -8.29
CA ALA A 58 -0.44 -2.25 -8.59
C ALA A 58 0.73 -2.58 -9.52
N PHE A 59 1.44 -3.68 -9.27
CA PHE A 59 2.54 -4.14 -10.12
C PHE A 59 2.07 -4.45 -11.55
N VAL A 60 0.98 -5.19 -11.70
CA VAL A 60 0.42 -5.53 -13.02
C VAL A 60 -0.04 -4.26 -13.74
N PHE A 61 -0.75 -3.36 -13.05
CA PHE A 61 -1.19 -2.08 -13.61
C PHE A 61 -0.01 -1.26 -14.14
N ASN A 62 1.02 -1.04 -13.32
CA ASN A 62 2.22 -0.30 -13.73
C ASN A 62 2.95 -0.98 -14.90
N THR A 63 3.00 -2.32 -14.92
CA THR A 63 3.61 -3.09 -16.00
C THR A 63 2.85 -2.93 -17.32
N VAL A 64 1.50 -2.93 -17.28
CA VAL A 64 0.66 -2.69 -18.47
C VAL A 64 0.86 -1.28 -19.00
N ILE A 65 0.91 -0.26 -18.12
CA ILE A 65 1.20 1.12 -18.50
C ILE A 65 2.58 1.22 -19.16
N LEU A 66 3.60 0.58 -18.57
CA LEU A 66 4.94 0.54 -19.14
C LEU A 66 4.96 -0.14 -20.52
N ALA A 67 4.28 -1.27 -20.68
CA ALA A 67 4.17 -1.96 -21.96
C ALA A 67 3.48 -1.10 -23.02
N LEU A 68 2.38 -0.42 -22.66
CA LEU A 68 1.69 0.51 -23.55
C LEU A 68 2.59 1.68 -23.95
N ALA A 69 3.33 2.25 -22.99
CA ALA A 69 4.26 3.34 -23.24
C ALA A 69 5.38 2.93 -24.21
N ILE A 70 5.92 1.72 -24.08
CA ILE A 70 6.91 1.17 -25.02
C ILE A 70 6.31 0.99 -26.41
N ASN A 71 5.11 0.39 -26.52
CA ASN A 71 4.43 0.22 -27.81
C ASN A 71 4.16 1.57 -28.49
N PHE A 72 3.73 2.56 -27.72
CA PHE A 72 3.50 3.92 -28.20
C PHE A 72 4.79 4.59 -28.67
N ALA A 73 5.86 4.53 -27.88
CA ALA A 73 7.16 5.09 -28.24
C ALA A 73 7.76 4.43 -29.49
N ALA A 74 7.65 3.10 -29.62
CA ALA A 74 8.10 2.35 -30.80
C ALA A 74 7.32 2.70 -32.06
N SER A 75 6.06 3.14 -31.93
CA SER A 75 5.24 3.58 -33.07
C SER A 75 5.54 5.02 -33.52
N MET A 76 6.22 5.80 -32.67
CA MET A 76 6.62 7.19 -32.97
C MET A 76 8.02 7.31 -33.60
N ILE A 77 8.79 6.22 -33.59
CA ILE A 77 10.07 6.07 -34.30
C ILE A 77 9.78 5.42 -35.66
#